data_AF-A0A9W4IFM8-F1
#
_entry.id   AF-A0A9W4IFM8-F1
#
_cell.length_a   1.000
_cell.length_b   1.000
_cell.length_c   1.000
_cell.angle_alpha   90.00
_cell.angle_beta   90.00
_cell.angle_gamma   90.00
#
_symmetry.space_group_name_H-M   'P 1'
#
loop_
_entity.id
_entity.type
_entity.pdbx_description
1 polymer ?
#
loop_
_entity_poly.entity_id
_entity_poly.type
_entity_poly.pdbx_seq_one_letter_code
_entity_poly.pdbx_strand_id
1 'polypeptide(L)'
;MFCSFLLFVFLLFIYNWFRPHGSWSPFSKTTLRLHSYEKHPGEIKVEQSGDINTLQRYRYMRYKDNTPWDDQDYDSSQIKALLSTEQDIRHLVQEGSFVRDLPGEPEDSKIRLQKINRKLWGLKRKWWKHRSEFGQGVLSRAFDLCRSNPLWYMHEDLVEDCAQKQGCCARGCGCCEKRQKTSGRHAAGHCALTCGCCRKQRGFELTPEEEQDIYKEHDLQDDDTFDERIELASIWGLHLNFNNAPNDLIKLRCGLDDAGNSDDYLLGFDRSDDEDDFSLTTVSS
;
A
#
# COMPACT_ATOMS: atom_id res chain seq x y z
N MET A 1 -32.08 -4.30 64.90
CA MET A 1 -30.68 -4.21 64.43
C MET A 1 -30.37 -5.09 63.20
N PHE A 2 -31.35 -5.55 62.41
CA PHE A 2 -31.10 -6.38 61.21
C PHE A 2 -31.51 -5.73 59.87
N CYS A 3 -32.11 -4.54 59.88
CA CYS A 3 -32.62 -3.90 58.66
C CYS A 3 -31.60 -2.97 57.97
N SER A 4 -30.59 -2.48 58.69
CA SER A 4 -29.59 -1.55 58.12
C SER A 4 -28.43 -2.23 57.38
N PHE A 5 -28.19 -3.53 57.62
CA PHE A 5 -27.07 -4.24 56.98
C PHE A 5 -27.39 -4.63 55.53
N LEU A 6 -28.65 -4.96 55.23
CA LEU A 6 -29.08 -5.34 53.87
C LEU A 6 -29.10 -4.16 52.90
N LEU A 7 -29.43 -2.95 53.38
CA LEU A 7 -29.39 -1.73 52.57
C LEU A 7 -27.96 -1.33 52.17
N PHE A 8 -26.97 -1.59 53.03
CA PHE A 8 -25.57 -1.28 52.73
C PHE A 8 -24.95 -2.23 51.69
N VAL A 9 -25.34 -3.52 51.73
CA VAL A 9 -24.90 -4.51 50.73
C VAL A 9 -25.57 -4.27 49.37
N PHE A 10 -26.85 -3.87 49.34
CA PHE A 10 -27.54 -3.55 48.08
C PHE A 10 -27.00 -2.28 47.40
N LEU A 11 -26.64 -1.25 48.17
CA LEU A 11 -26.04 -0.03 47.63
C LEU A 11 -24.62 -0.26 47.09
N LEU A 12 -23.82 -1.16 47.70
CA LEU A 12 -22.51 -1.55 47.17
C LEU A 12 -22.60 -2.35 45.85
N PHE A 13 -23.68 -3.13 45.66
CA PHE A 13 -23.92 -3.84 44.40
C PHE A 13 -24.34 -2.90 43.25
N ILE A 14 -25.16 -1.88 43.53
CA ILE A 14 -25.58 -0.91 42.51
C ILE A 14 -24.43 0.04 42.13
N TYR A 15 -23.59 0.43 43.10
CA TYR A 15 -22.44 1.31 42.83
C TYR A 15 -21.35 0.65 41.97
N ASN A 16 -21.23 -0.69 42.01
CA ASN A 16 -20.29 -1.42 41.17
C ASN A 16 -20.79 -1.61 39.72
N TRP A 17 -22.11 -1.61 39.50
CA TRP A 17 -22.67 -1.75 38.15
C TRP A 17 -22.61 -0.43 37.34
N PHE A 18 -22.67 0.71 38.02
CA PHE A 18 -22.54 2.03 37.39
C PHE A 18 -21.10 2.56 37.33
N ARG A 19 -20.10 1.73 37.67
CA ARG A 19 -18.71 2.09 37.40
C ARG A 19 -18.51 1.97 35.89
N PRO A 20 -18.18 3.07 35.16
CA PRO A 20 -17.88 2.95 33.75
C PRO A 20 -16.72 1.98 33.63
N HIS A 21 -16.97 0.83 32.99
CA HIS A 21 -15.89 -0.04 32.54
C HIS A 21 -14.98 0.85 31.70
N GLY A 22 -13.84 1.23 32.26
CA GLY A 22 -12.81 1.96 31.53
C GLY A 22 -12.58 1.21 30.23
N SER A 23 -12.71 1.91 29.11
CA SER A 23 -12.67 1.32 27.77
C SER A 23 -11.55 0.30 27.71
N TRP A 24 -11.91 -0.97 27.63
CA TRP A 24 -10.96 -2.04 27.39
C TRP A 24 -10.57 -1.93 25.91
N SER A 25 -9.64 -1.01 25.64
CA SER A 25 -8.94 -0.94 24.38
C SER A 25 -7.85 -2.01 24.45
N PRO A 26 -7.79 -2.97 23.51
CA PRO A 26 -6.69 -3.93 23.43
C PRO A 26 -5.38 -3.26 23.01
N PHE A 27 -5.40 -1.96 22.67
CA PHE A 27 -4.22 -1.17 22.38
C PHE A 27 -3.64 -0.65 23.70
N SER A 28 -2.41 -1.06 24.00
CA SER A 28 -1.61 -0.48 25.08
C SER A 28 -1.61 1.04 24.95
N LYS A 29 -1.86 1.75 26.06
CA LYS A 29 -1.85 3.23 26.14
C LYS A 29 -0.44 3.84 26.02
N THR A 30 0.48 3.11 25.42
CA THR A 30 1.88 3.50 25.25
C THR A 30 2.13 3.53 23.74
N THR A 31 2.70 4.64 23.27
CA THR A 31 2.98 4.98 21.86
C THR A 31 1.83 5.65 21.09
N LEU A 32 1.31 6.76 21.62
CA LEU A 32 0.47 7.71 20.88
C LEU A 32 1.24 9.02 20.75
N ARG A 33 2.38 8.98 20.05
CA ARG A 33 3.29 10.13 19.97
C ARG A 33 3.76 10.54 18.58
N LEU A 34 3.20 9.97 17.50
CA LEU A 34 3.72 10.28 16.16
C LEU A 34 2.83 11.16 15.29
N HIS A 35 1.55 11.34 15.62
CA HIS A 35 0.62 11.94 14.66
C HIS A 35 -0.35 12.89 15.36
N SER A 36 0.04 14.15 15.49
CA SER A 36 -0.95 15.22 15.69
C SER A 36 -1.98 15.14 14.56
N TYR A 37 -3.25 15.00 14.93
CA TYR A 37 -4.38 15.06 13.98
C TYR A 37 -4.40 16.42 13.26
N GLU A 38 -3.98 17.48 13.95
CA GLU A 38 -4.02 18.84 13.44
C GLU A 38 -2.89 19.10 12.45
N LYS A 39 -3.24 19.70 11.30
CA LYS A 39 -2.28 20.20 10.33
C LYS A 39 -1.47 21.34 10.94
N HIS A 40 -0.15 21.28 10.80
CA HIS A 40 0.70 22.37 11.23
C HIS A 40 0.40 23.63 10.40
N PRO A 41 0.41 24.86 10.96
CA PRO A 41 0.15 26.08 10.19
C PRO A 41 1.03 26.24 8.94
N GLY A 42 2.29 25.79 9.04
CA GLY A 42 3.21 25.71 7.90
C GLY A 42 2.74 24.75 6.79
N GLU A 43 2.14 23.60 7.14
CA GLU A 43 1.54 22.68 6.16
C GLU A 43 0.37 23.35 5.46
N ILE A 44 -0.53 24.00 6.23
CA ILE A 44 -1.71 24.69 5.70
C ILE A 44 -1.29 25.77 4.71
N LYS A 45 -0.26 26.57 5.05
CA LYS A 45 0.24 27.63 4.18
C LYS A 45 0.75 27.09 2.84
N VAL A 46 1.50 25.98 2.86
CA VAL A 46 2.04 25.35 1.65
C VAL A 46 0.93 24.66 0.86
N GLU A 47 -0.01 24.01 1.52
CA GLU A 47 -1.17 23.39 0.88
C GLU A 47 -2.03 24.43 0.15
N GLN A 48 -2.25 25.61 0.76
CA GLN A 48 -2.96 26.73 0.16
C GLN A 48 -2.25 27.35 -1.05
N SER A 49 -0.93 27.19 -1.18
CA SER A 49 -0.21 27.69 -2.36
C SER A 49 -0.40 26.81 -3.59
N GLY A 50 -0.96 25.60 -3.44
CA GLY A 50 -1.14 24.62 -4.51
C GLY A 50 0.14 23.92 -4.95
N ASP A 51 1.28 24.18 -4.29
CA ASP A 51 2.55 23.54 -4.62
C ASP A 51 2.63 22.17 -3.94
N ILE A 52 2.14 21.15 -4.64
CA ILE A 52 2.12 19.76 -4.19
C ILE A 52 3.53 19.24 -3.87
N ASN A 53 4.56 19.73 -4.58
CA ASN A 53 5.93 19.25 -4.41
C ASN A 53 6.51 19.77 -3.11
N THR A 54 6.38 21.07 -2.89
CA THR A 54 6.79 21.70 -1.63
C THR A 54 5.98 21.14 -0.47
N LEU A 55 4.69 20.82 -0.69
CA LEU A 55 3.85 20.18 0.32
C LEU A 55 4.35 18.79 0.71
N GLN A 56 4.59 17.89 -0.25
CA GLN A 56 5.07 16.54 0.05
C GLN A 56 6.46 16.55 0.70
N ARG A 57 7.36 17.44 0.25
CA ARG A 57 8.67 17.64 0.90
C ARG A 57 8.52 18.14 2.32
N TYR A 58 7.64 19.12 2.56
CA TYR A 58 7.34 19.60 3.91
C TYR A 58 6.83 18.46 4.79
N ARG A 59 5.92 17.62 4.28
CA ARG A 59 5.37 16.46 5.00
C ARG A 59 6.45 15.43 5.32
N TYR A 60 7.31 15.12 4.36
CA TYR A 60 8.44 14.19 4.55
C TYR A 60 9.41 14.69 5.63
N MET A 61 9.86 15.94 5.53
CA MET A 61 10.78 16.53 6.52
C MET A 61 10.14 16.55 7.91
N ARG A 62 8.86 16.91 8.01
CA ARG A 62 8.14 16.86 9.30
C ARG A 62 7.95 15.45 9.84
N TYR A 63 7.81 14.45 8.98
CA TYR A 63 7.79 13.07 9.42
C TYR A 63 9.14 12.69 10.02
N LYS A 64 10.24 12.92 9.29
CA LYS A 64 11.60 12.63 9.77
C LYS A 64 11.97 13.42 11.03
N ASP A 65 11.62 14.70 11.13
CA ASP A 65 11.91 15.53 12.31
C ASP A 65 11.15 15.07 13.57
N ASN A 66 9.96 14.49 13.39
CA ASN A 66 9.10 14.06 14.49
C ASN A 66 9.30 12.60 14.89
N THR A 67 10.03 11.82 14.10
CA THR A 67 10.40 10.45 14.44
C THR A 67 11.73 10.51 15.21
N PRO A 68 11.74 10.27 16.53
CA PRO A 68 12.97 10.21 17.31
C PRO A 68 13.97 9.22 16.70
N TRP A 69 15.26 9.52 16.75
CA TRP A 69 16.32 8.66 16.20
C TRP A 69 16.30 7.23 16.77
N ASP A 70 15.80 7.03 17.99
CA ASP A 70 15.61 5.74 18.66
C ASP A 70 14.32 5.01 18.24
N ASP A 71 13.33 5.73 17.70
CA ASP A 71 12.06 5.18 17.17
C ASP A 71 12.04 5.10 15.63
N GLN A 72 13.11 5.56 14.96
CA GLN A 72 13.22 5.55 13.49
C GLN A 72 13.15 4.14 12.90
N ASP A 73 13.66 3.15 13.62
CA ASP A 73 13.57 1.74 13.25
C ASP A 73 12.12 1.22 13.35
N TYR A 74 11.34 1.71 14.32
CA TYR A 74 9.94 1.33 14.51
C TYR A 74 9.01 1.92 13.44
N ASP A 75 9.17 3.20 13.09
CA ASP A 75 8.33 3.86 12.08
C ASP A 75 8.65 3.40 10.66
N SER A 76 9.94 3.21 10.37
CA SER A 76 10.36 2.58 9.12
C SER A 76 9.78 1.16 9.01
N SER A 77 9.64 0.43 10.12
CA SER A 77 9.06 -0.91 10.12
C SER A 77 7.60 -0.96 9.61
N GLN A 78 6.78 0.06 9.88
CA GLN A 78 5.37 0.08 9.44
C GLN A 78 5.25 0.34 7.94
N ILE A 79 6.03 1.29 7.42
CA ILE A 79 6.09 1.57 5.98
C ILE A 79 6.61 0.33 5.25
N LYS A 80 7.72 -0.26 5.73
CA LYS A 80 8.28 -1.50 5.17
C LYS A 80 7.27 -2.64 5.17
N ALA A 81 6.54 -2.83 6.28
CA ALA A 81 5.49 -3.86 6.37
C ALA A 81 4.35 -3.64 5.37
N LEU A 82 3.92 -2.39 5.17
CA LEU A 82 2.91 -2.04 4.16
C LEU A 82 3.42 -2.37 2.74
N LEU A 83 4.61 -1.88 2.38
CA LEU A 83 5.18 -2.05 1.03
C LEU A 83 5.48 -3.52 0.71
N SER A 84 5.99 -4.27 1.69
CA SER A 84 6.17 -5.73 1.59
C SER A 84 4.83 -6.44 1.35
N THR A 85 3.77 -6.05 2.09
CA THR A 85 2.42 -6.60 1.87
C THR A 85 1.90 -6.25 0.47
N GLU A 86 2.13 -5.05 -0.04
CA GLU A 86 1.77 -4.67 -1.41
C GLU A 86 2.51 -5.51 -2.45
N GLN A 87 3.80 -5.80 -2.23
CA GLN A 87 4.58 -6.67 -3.10
C GLN A 87 4.00 -8.09 -3.15
N ASP A 88 3.63 -8.67 -2.00
CA ASP A 88 2.98 -9.98 -1.93
C ASP A 88 1.63 -9.99 -2.64
N ILE A 89 0.82 -8.94 -2.47
CA ILE A 89 -0.46 -8.78 -3.17
C ILE A 89 -0.22 -8.74 -4.68
N ARG A 90 0.74 -7.94 -5.15
CA ARG A 90 1.10 -7.86 -6.58
C ARG A 90 1.53 -9.21 -7.11
N HIS A 91 2.40 -9.92 -6.39
CA HIS A 91 2.86 -11.24 -6.78
C HIS A 91 1.69 -12.21 -7.00
N LEU A 92 0.75 -12.29 -6.05
CA LEU A 92 -0.39 -13.21 -6.15
C LEU A 92 -1.44 -12.80 -7.18
N VAL A 93 -1.68 -11.50 -7.38
CA VAL A 93 -2.60 -11.03 -8.44
C VAL A 93 -2.03 -11.35 -9.82
N GLN A 94 -0.73 -11.18 -10.00
CA GLN A 94 -0.04 -11.47 -11.26
C GLN A 94 0.01 -12.97 -11.52
N GLU A 95 0.25 -13.76 -10.48
CA GLU A 95 0.19 -15.21 -10.53
C GLU A 95 -1.22 -15.69 -10.90
N GLY A 96 -2.26 -15.17 -10.25
CA GLY A 96 -3.65 -15.52 -10.57
C GLY A 96 -4.04 -15.14 -12.00
N SER A 97 -3.52 -14.03 -12.51
CA SER A 97 -3.72 -13.64 -13.92
C SER A 97 -3.07 -14.63 -14.87
N PHE A 98 -1.82 -15.03 -14.59
CA PHE A 98 -1.15 -16.05 -15.39
C PHE A 98 -1.90 -17.38 -15.38
N VAL A 99 -2.37 -17.84 -14.22
CA VAL A 99 -3.12 -19.10 -14.09
C VAL A 99 -4.42 -19.06 -14.89
N ARG A 100 -5.13 -17.91 -14.91
CA ARG A 100 -6.34 -17.75 -15.75
C ARG A 100 -6.05 -17.84 -17.25
N ASP A 101 -4.85 -17.44 -17.66
CA ASP A 101 -4.42 -17.44 -19.07
C ASP A 101 -3.83 -18.79 -19.52
N LEU A 102 -3.66 -19.77 -18.61
CA LEU A 102 -3.10 -21.08 -18.95
C LEU A 102 -4.14 -21.97 -19.65
N PRO A 103 -3.75 -22.74 -20.69
CA PRO A 103 -4.63 -23.70 -21.36
C PRO A 103 -4.83 -25.02 -20.57
N GLY A 104 -4.69 -25.00 -19.24
CA GLY A 104 -4.64 -26.20 -18.38
C GLY A 104 -5.99 -26.81 -18.05
N GLU A 105 -5.97 -27.98 -17.39
CA GLU A 105 -7.16 -28.63 -16.86
C GLU A 105 -7.96 -27.65 -15.97
N PRO A 106 -9.27 -27.47 -16.22
CA PRO A 106 -10.07 -26.48 -15.50
C PRO A 106 -10.05 -26.68 -13.97
N GLU A 107 -9.97 -27.94 -13.52
CA GLU A 107 -10.03 -28.26 -12.09
C GLU A 107 -8.75 -27.89 -11.34
N ASP A 108 -7.57 -28.18 -11.88
CA ASP A 108 -6.29 -27.78 -11.25
C ASP A 108 -6.14 -26.26 -11.22
N SER A 109 -6.50 -25.59 -12.32
CA SER A 109 -6.51 -24.13 -12.40
C SER A 109 -7.45 -23.52 -11.36
N LYS A 110 -8.63 -24.11 -11.16
CA LYS A 110 -9.62 -23.69 -10.15
C LYS A 110 -9.08 -23.86 -8.73
N ILE A 111 -8.47 -25.00 -8.40
CA ILE A 111 -7.86 -25.26 -7.09
C ILE A 111 -6.75 -24.23 -6.80
N ARG A 112 -5.88 -23.97 -7.78
CA ARG A 112 -4.80 -22.99 -7.66
C ARG A 112 -5.34 -21.58 -7.45
N LEU A 113 -6.34 -21.17 -8.22
CA LEU A 113 -7.00 -19.87 -8.06
C LEU A 113 -7.69 -19.72 -6.71
N GLN A 114 -8.34 -20.77 -6.20
CA GLN A 114 -8.93 -20.74 -4.85
C GLN A 114 -7.86 -20.52 -3.76
N LYS A 115 -6.70 -21.19 -3.88
CA LYS A 115 -5.57 -21.00 -2.97
C LYS A 115 -5.03 -19.57 -3.03
N ILE A 116 -4.91 -19.00 -4.23
CA ILE A 116 -4.50 -17.61 -4.45
C ILE A 116 -5.49 -16.65 -3.80
N ASN A 117 -6.79 -16.81 -4.06
CA ASN A 117 -7.83 -15.95 -3.51
C ASN A 117 -7.86 -15.97 -1.97
N ARG A 118 -7.70 -17.14 -1.34
CA ARG A 118 -7.60 -17.25 0.12
C ARG A 118 -6.41 -16.47 0.68
N LYS A 119 -5.24 -16.56 0.03
CA LYS A 119 -4.05 -15.80 0.44
C LYS A 119 -4.24 -14.29 0.24
N LEU A 120 -4.77 -13.88 -0.92
CA LEU A 120 -5.07 -12.48 -1.23
C LEU A 120 -6.02 -11.86 -0.20
N TRP A 121 -7.07 -12.58 0.20
CA TRP A 121 -7.97 -12.12 1.26
C TRP A 121 -7.23 -11.85 2.57
N GLY A 122 -6.33 -12.75 2.98
CA GLY A 122 -5.49 -12.56 4.16
C GLY A 122 -4.58 -11.34 4.06
N LEU A 123 -3.93 -11.14 2.91
CA LEU A 123 -3.03 -10.02 2.67
C LEU A 123 -3.75 -8.68 2.59
N LYS A 124 -4.91 -8.60 1.92
CA LYS A 124 -5.72 -7.36 1.89
C LYS A 124 -6.07 -6.89 3.31
N ARG A 125 -6.38 -7.81 4.23
CA ARG A 125 -6.59 -7.44 5.65
C ARG A 125 -5.32 -6.97 6.35
N LYS A 126 -4.18 -7.61 6.10
CA LYS A 126 -2.88 -7.15 6.62
C LYS A 126 -2.55 -5.75 6.11
N TRP A 127 -2.79 -5.49 4.83
CA TRP A 127 -2.63 -4.17 4.22
C TRP A 127 -3.47 -3.13 4.94
N TRP A 128 -4.75 -3.41 5.19
CA TRP A 128 -5.62 -2.50 5.95
C TRP A 128 -5.15 -2.27 7.38
N LYS A 129 -4.63 -3.32 8.04
CA LYS A 129 -4.03 -3.19 9.37
C LYS A 129 -2.84 -2.22 9.32
N HIS A 130 -1.86 -2.44 8.45
CA HIS A 130 -0.69 -1.56 8.31
C HIS A 130 -1.08 -0.14 7.92
N ARG A 131 -2.00 0.02 6.97
CA ARG A 131 -2.51 1.33 6.58
C ARG A 131 -3.19 2.06 7.74
N SER A 132 -3.89 1.35 8.63
CA SER A 132 -4.54 1.96 9.80
C SER A 132 -3.56 2.41 10.87
N GLU A 133 -2.38 1.77 10.94
CA GLU A 133 -1.32 2.11 11.90
C GLU A 133 -0.70 3.49 11.60
N PHE A 134 -0.75 3.97 10.34
CA PHE A 134 -0.35 5.35 9.95
C PHE A 134 -1.17 6.45 10.66
N GLY A 135 -2.32 6.11 11.24
CA GLY A 135 -3.20 7.05 11.90
C GLY A 135 -3.72 8.15 10.96
N GLN A 136 -3.88 9.35 11.51
CA GLN A 136 -4.44 10.54 10.82
C GLN A 136 -3.41 11.66 10.66
N GLY A 137 -2.12 11.33 10.78
CA GLY A 137 -1.02 12.29 10.78
C GLY A 137 -0.52 12.67 9.39
N VAL A 138 0.68 13.26 9.39
CA VAL A 138 1.40 13.71 8.20
C VAL A 138 1.65 12.58 7.19
N LEU A 139 2.00 11.39 7.68
CA LEU A 139 2.24 10.19 6.88
C LEU A 139 0.98 9.77 6.12
N SER A 140 -0.15 9.65 6.83
CA SER A 140 -1.45 9.29 6.26
C SER A 140 -1.86 10.26 5.14
N ARG A 141 -1.72 11.57 5.38
CA ARG A 141 -2.04 12.60 4.38
C ARG A 141 -1.11 12.58 3.16
N ALA A 142 0.18 12.33 3.37
CA ALA A 142 1.15 12.20 2.28
C ALA A 142 0.83 10.99 1.41
N PHE A 143 0.60 9.84 2.04
CA PHE A 143 0.19 8.61 1.38
C PHE A 143 -1.08 8.80 0.56
N ASP A 144 -2.14 9.36 1.14
CA ASP A 144 -3.41 9.55 0.44
C ASP A 144 -3.28 10.50 -0.74
N LEU A 145 -2.49 11.57 -0.60
CA LEU A 145 -2.22 12.50 -1.69
C LEU A 145 -1.44 11.82 -2.82
N CYS A 146 -0.37 11.08 -2.51
CA CYS A 146 0.39 10.31 -3.51
C CYS A 146 -0.53 9.30 -4.23
N ARG A 147 -1.27 8.49 -3.46
CA ARG A 147 -2.17 7.45 -3.98
C ARG A 147 -3.49 7.97 -4.53
N SER A 148 -3.72 9.28 -4.53
CA SER A 148 -4.83 9.90 -5.26
C SER A 148 -4.55 9.96 -6.75
N ASN A 149 -3.27 9.97 -7.14
CA ASN A 149 -2.89 9.84 -8.54
C ASN A 149 -3.02 8.36 -8.97
N PRO A 150 -3.89 8.03 -9.93
CA PRO A 150 -4.07 6.66 -10.41
C PRO A 150 -2.76 6.02 -10.94
N LEU A 151 -1.84 6.85 -11.42
CA LEU A 151 -0.55 6.47 -11.99
C LEU A 151 0.63 6.62 -11.00
N TRP A 152 0.39 6.75 -9.70
CA TRP A 152 1.44 6.88 -8.67
C TRP A 152 2.56 5.85 -8.82
N TYR A 153 2.22 4.64 -9.25
CA TYR A 153 3.16 3.54 -9.38
C TYR A 153 4.06 3.63 -10.61
N MET A 154 3.80 4.55 -11.54
CA MET A 154 4.62 4.84 -12.71
C MET A 154 5.68 5.92 -12.42
N HIS A 155 5.91 6.23 -11.14
CA HIS A 155 7.01 7.07 -10.70
C HIS A 155 8.36 6.52 -11.19
N GLU A 156 9.25 7.38 -11.67
CA GLU A 156 10.53 7.01 -12.30
C GLU A 156 11.34 6.02 -11.48
N ASP A 157 11.50 6.24 -10.18
CA ASP A 157 12.21 5.30 -9.29
C ASP A 157 11.63 3.88 -9.28
N LEU A 158 10.31 3.74 -9.39
CA LEU A 158 9.64 2.44 -9.42
C LEU A 158 9.76 1.79 -10.81
N VAL A 159 9.77 2.61 -11.87
CA VAL A 159 10.02 2.16 -13.24
C VAL A 159 11.45 1.65 -13.39
N GLU A 160 12.42 2.39 -12.85
CA GLU A 160 13.84 2.03 -12.83
C GLU A 160 14.08 0.76 -12.04
N ASP A 161 13.49 0.63 -10.84
CA ASP A 161 13.55 -0.59 -10.03
C ASP A 161 13.08 -1.81 -10.84
N CYS A 162 11.92 -1.68 -11.48
CA CYS A 162 11.39 -2.73 -12.36
C CYS A 162 12.34 -3.06 -13.52
N ALA A 163 12.99 -2.05 -14.12
CA ALA A 163 13.91 -2.25 -15.22
C ALA A 163 15.23 -2.92 -14.76
N GLN A 164 15.77 -2.55 -13.61
CA GLN A 164 16.97 -3.14 -13.02
C GLN A 164 16.77 -4.62 -12.69
N LYS A 165 15.57 -5.00 -12.23
CA LYS A 165 15.12 -6.38 -12.02
C LYS A 165 14.80 -7.13 -13.33
N GLN A 166 15.20 -6.59 -14.48
CA GLN A 166 14.92 -7.12 -15.83
C GLN A 166 13.43 -7.35 -16.12
N GLY A 167 12.57 -6.54 -15.50
CA GLY A 167 11.12 -6.61 -15.61
C GLY A 167 10.55 -6.07 -16.93
N CYS A 168 9.23 -5.95 -17.00
CA CYS A 168 8.52 -5.41 -18.17
C CYS A 168 9.03 -4.02 -18.60
N CYS A 169 9.48 -3.18 -17.65
CA CYS A 169 9.93 -1.80 -17.94
C CYS A 169 11.23 -1.75 -18.75
N ALA A 170 12.16 -2.68 -18.53
CA ALA A 170 13.38 -2.78 -19.34
C ALA A 170 13.06 -3.09 -20.81
N ARG A 171 12.03 -3.90 -21.05
CA ARG A 171 11.63 -4.36 -22.39
C ARG A 171 10.64 -3.43 -23.10
N GLY A 172 9.99 -2.53 -22.38
CA GLY A 172 8.98 -1.64 -22.97
C GLY A 172 7.72 -2.37 -23.46
N CYS A 173 7.34 -3.51 -22.88
CA CYS A 173 6.16 -4.26 -23.35
C CYS A 173 4.80 -3.64 -22.95
N GLY A 174 4.80 -2.52 -22.20
CA GLY A 174 3.61 -1.79 -21.78
C GLY A 174 2.73 -2.49 -20.73
N CYS A 175 3.18 -3.63 -20.17
CA CYS A 175 2.39 -4.41 -19.22
C CYS A 175 2.12 -3.65 -17.90
N CYS A 176 3.11 -2.88 -17.43
CA CYS A 176 3.04 -2.11 -16.18
C CYS A 176 2.07 -0.94 -16.28
N GLU A 177 2.11 -0.17 -17.38
CA GLU A 177 1.22 0.99 -17.59
C GLU A 177 -0.26 0.62 -17.55
N LYS A 178 -0.60 -0.58 -18.07
CA LYS A 178 -1.98 -1.07 -18.12
C LYS A 178 -2.44 -1.72 -16.81
N ARG A 179 -1.57 -1.80 -15.80
CA ARG A 179 -1.79 -2.62 -14.60
C ARG A 179 -2.97 -2.13 -13.77
N GLN A 180 -3.10 -0.83 -13.53
CA GLN A 180 -4.17 -0.28 -12.69
C GLN A 180 -5.57 -0.76 -13.09
N LYS A 181 -5.83 -0.88 -14.40
CA LYS A 181 -7.11 -1.33 -14.96
C LYS A 181 -7.42 -2.81 -14.68
N THR A 182 -6.43 -3.59 -14.28
CA THR A 182 -6.50 -5.07 -14.26
C THR A 182 -6.34 -5.69 -12.88
N SER A 183 -5.83 -4.95 -11.89
CA SER A 183 -5.34 -5.53 -10.63
C SER A 183 -5.98 -4.95 -9.37
N GLY A 184 -6.82 -3.91 -9.50
CA GLY A 184 -7.37 -3.18 -8.36
C GLY A 184 -6.33 -2.31 -7.64
N ARG A 185 -6.79 -1.42 -6.75
CA ARG A 185 -5.96 -0.35 -6.14
C ARG A 185 -4.75 -0.87 -5.35
N HIS A 186 -4.91 -1.96 -4.61
CA HIS A 186 -3.86 -2.53 -3.73
C HIS A 186 -2.75 -3.28 -4.50
N ALA A 187 -2.99 -3.65 -5.75
CA ALA A 187 -2.04 -4.38 -6.58
C ALA A 187 -1.52 -3.54 -7.76
N ALA A 188 -1.82 -2.23 -7.75
CA ALA A 188 -1.19 -1.29 -8.66
C ALA A 188 0.33 -1.30 -8.42
N GLY A 189 1.10 -1.39 -9.50
CA GLY A 189 2.55 -1.49 -9.44
C GLY A 189 3.19 -2.25 -10.59
N HIS A 190 4.50 -2.31 -10.53
CA HIS A 190 5.33 -2.99 -11.52
C HIS A 190 5.27 -4.52 -11.40
N CYS A 191 5.87 -5.21 -12.37
CA CYS A 191 5.87 -6.67 -12.37
C CYS A 191 6.64 -7.24 -11.17
N ALA A 192 6.03 -8.22 -10.51
CA ALA A 192 6.72 -9.19 -9.68
C ALA A 192 7.31 -10.29 -10.57
N LEU A 193 8.13 -11.18 -9.99
CA LEU A 193 8.74 -12.32 -10.70
C LEU A 193 7.68 -13.26 -11.33
N THR A 194 6.47 -13.29 -10.78
CA THR A 194 5.32 -14.08 -11.26
C THR A 194 4.54 -13.45 -12.40
N CYS A 195 4.93 -12.26 -12.88
CA CYS A 195 4.28 -11.66 -14.04
C CYS A 195 4.32 -12.61 -15.24
N GLY A 196 3.15 -12.97 -15.78
CA GLY A 196 3.06 -13.87 -16.93
C GLY A 196 3.87 -13.43 -18.15
N CYS A 197 4.01 -12.11 -18.39
CA CYS A 197 4.88 -11.58 -19.45
C CYS A 197 6.37 -11.87 -19.15
N CYS A 198 6.82 -11.62 -17.93
CA CYS A 198 8.20 -11.90 -17.51
C CYS A 198 8.49 -13.41 -17.50
N ARG A 199 7.56 -14.24 -17.02
CA ARG A 199 7.67 -15.71 -17.05
C ARG A 199 7.83 -16.25 -18.47
N LYS A 200 6.96 -15.82 -19.39
CA LYS A 200 7.04 -16.21 -20.81
C LYS A 200 8.36 -15.78 -21.45
N GLN A 201 8.80 -14.56 -21.17
CA GLN A 201 10.08 -14.06 -21.68
C GLN A 201 11.27 -14.83 -21.14
N ARG A 202 11.26 -15.14 -19.84
CA ARG A 202 12.32 -15.87 -19.15
C ARG A 202 12.43 -17.31 -19.66
N GLY A 203 11.31 -17.93 -20.01
CA GLY A 203 11.28 -19.26 -20.66
C GLY A 203 11.46 -20.44 -19.70
N PHE A 204 11.53 -20.20 -18.40
CA PHE A 204 11.58 -21.21 -17.34
C PHE A 204 10.79 -20.74 -16.12
N GLU A 205 10.53 -21.66 -15.19
CA GLU A 205 9.91 -21.37 -13.90
C GLU A 205 10.99 -21.20 -12.83
N LEU A 206 10.81 -20.26 -11.88
CA LEU A 206 11.71 -20.18 -10.72
C LEU A 206 11.23 -21.16 -9.66
N THR A 207 12.16 -21.79 -8.95
CA THR A 207 11.80 -22.43 -7.68
C THR A 207 11.50 -21.36 -6.61
N PRO A 208 10.75 -21.69 -5.55
CA PRO A 208 10.52 -20.75 -4.45
C PRO A 208 11.81 -20.20 -3.84
N GLU A 209 12.87 -21.01 -3.79
CA GLU A 209 14.19 -20.61 -3.30
C GLU A 209 14.84 -19.59 -4.23
N GLU A 210 14.83 -19.83 -5.54
CA GLU A 210 15.35 -18.87 -6.53
C GLU A 210 14.58 -17.55 -6.53
N GLU A 211 13.25 -17.58 -6.40
CA GLU A 211 12.45 -16.37 -6.24
C GLU A 211 12.86 -15.59 -4.99
N GLN A 212 13.03 -16.30 -3.87
CA GLN A 212 13.42 -15.69 -2.63
C GLN A 212 14.83 -15.10 -2.70
N ASP A 213 15.77 -15.75 -3.38
CA ASP A 213 17.15 -15.27 -3.53
C ASP A 213 17.21 -14.05 -4.45
N ILE A 214 16.46 -14.05 -5.56
CA ILE A 214 16.34 -12.86 -6.43
C ILE A 214 15.68 -11.71 -5.67
N TYR A 215 14.64 -11.99 -4.87
CA TYR A 215 14.09 -10.96 -4.01
C TYR A 215 15.14 -10.44 -3.06
N LYS A 216 15.85 -11.28 -2.29
CA LYS A 216 16.90 -10.82 -1.36
C LYS A 216 18.01 -10.01 -2.04
N GLU A 217 18.48 -10.44 -3.22
CA GLU A 217 19.53 -9.75 -3.98
C GLU A 217 19.07 -8.34 -4.42
N HIS A 218 17.78 -8.18 -4.72
CA HIS A 218 17.19 -6.90 -5.11
C HIS A 218 16.39 -6.20 -3.99
N ASP A 219 16.31 -6.82 -2.80
CA ASP A 219 15.68 -6.32 -1.58
C ASP A 219 16.72 -5.61 -0.72
N LEU A 220 18.01 -5.68 -1.09
CA LEU A 220 19.16 -4.98 -0.48
C LEU A 220 18.84 -4.40 0.91
N GLN A 221 18.46 -5.27 1.86
CA GLN A 221 18.12 -4.87 3.23
C GLN A 221 19.36 -4.36 4.00
N ASP A 222 20.51 -4.24 3.31
CA ASP A 222 21.77 -3.67 3.77
C ASP A 222 22.12 -2.33 3.07
N ASP A 223 21.31 -1.83 2.12
CA ASP A 223 21.47 -0.50 1.52
C ASP A 223 20.27 0.38 1.88
N ASP A 224 20.38 1.07 3.02
CA ASP A 224 19.39 2.04 3.52
C ASP A 224 18.92 3.03 2.43
N THR A 225 19.75 3.31 1.42
CA THR A 225 19.43 4.24 0.35
C THR A 225 18.41 3.69 -0.65
N PHE A 226 18.38 2.37 -0.87
CA PHE A 226 17.43 1.74 -1.79
C PHE A 226 16.02 1.71 -1.18
N ASP A 227 15.92 1.31 0.09
CA ASP A 227 14.67 1.33 0.85
C ASP A 227 14.08 2.74 0.92
N GLU A 228 14.93 3.73 1.20
CA GLU A 228 14.51 5.13 1.22
C GLU A 228 13.98 5.58 -0.15
N ARG A 229 14.59 5.16 -1.26
CA ARG A 229 14.12 5.49 -2.62
C ARG A 229 12.72 4.95 -2.88
N ILE A 230 12.48 3.67 -2.57
CA ILE A 230 11.19 3.02 -2.81
C ILE A 230 10.11 3.60 -1.89
N GLU A 231 10.46 3.90 -0.63
CA GLU A 231 9.58 4.61 0.31
C GLU A 231 9.22 6.00 -0.21
N LEU A 232 10.21 6.83 -0.58
CA LEU A 232 10.03 8.17 -1.12
C LEU A 232 9.03 8.14 -2.29
N ALA A 233 9.25 7.28 -3.27
CA ALA A 233 8.36 7.17 -4.41
C ALA A 233 6.96 6.65 -4.04
N SER A 234 6.88 5.59 -3.22
CA SER A 234 5.62 4.86 -2.99
C SER A 234 4.68 5.50 -1.97
N ILE A 235 5.23 6.27 -1.02
CA ILE A 235 4.49 6.91 0.07
C ILE A 235 4.38 8.41 -0.17
N TRP A 236 5.49 9.04 -0.50
CA TRP A 236 5.60 10.51 -0.57
C TRP A 236 5.45 11.03 -2.01
N GLY A 237 5.60 10.15 -3.00
CA GLY A 237 5.73 10.53 -4.41
C GLY A 237 6.99 11.34 -4.65
N LEU A 238 8.05 11.17 -3.86
CA LEU A 238 9.28 11.95 -3.98
C LEU A 238 10.39 11.12 -4.61
N HIS A 239 11.41 11.81 -5.10
CA HIS A 239 12.67 11.23 -5.56
C HIS A 239 13.80 11.57 -4.61
N LEU A 240 14.77 10.67 -4.45
CA LEU A 240 15.96 10.85 -3.59
C LEU A 240 16.69 12.17 -3.88
N ASN A 241 16.80 12.56 -5.14
CA ASN A 241 17.35 13.86 -5.51
C ASN A 241 16.23 14.90 -5.47
N PHE A 242 16.12 15.62 -4.35
CA PHE A 242 15.11 16.62 -3.95
C PHE A 242 14.82 17.78 -4.93
N ASN A 243 15.30 17.73 -6.17
CA ASN A 243 15.11 18.79 -7.16
C ASN A 243 13.86 18.57 -8.01
N ASN A 244 13.42 17.33 -8.21
CA ASN A 244 12.31 16.99 -9.10
C ASN A 244 10.96 16.99 -8.37
N ALA A 245 9.90 17.34 -9.10
CA ALA A 245 8.52 17.38 -8.62
C ALA A 245 7.87 15.98 -8.62
N PRO A 246 7.16 15.56 -7.55
CA PRO A 246 6.46 14.29 -7.46
C PRO A 246 5.76 13.73 -8.68
N ASN A 247 4.94 14.56 -9.33
CA ASN A 247 4.14 14.12 -10.47
C ASN A 247 4.89 14.22 -11.80
N ASP A 248 5.94 15.05 -11.87
CA ASP A 248 6.75 15.22 -13.09
C ASP A 248 7.60 13.97 -13.38
N LEU A 249 7.74 13.10 -12.39
CA LEU A 249 8.44 11.82 -12.49
C LEU A 249 7.53 10.65 -12.85
N ILE A 250 6.22 10.88 -12.94
CA ILE A 250 5.27 9.87 -13.40
C ILE A 250 5.32 9.86 -14.93
N LYS A 251 6.16 8.99 -15.49
CA LYS A 251 6.40 8.91 -16.93
C LYS A 251 5.60 7.75 -17.53
N LEU A 252 4.72 8.06 -18.48
CA LEU A 252 4.18 7.06 -19.41
C LEU A 252 5.18 6.87 -20.55
N ARG A 253 5.52 5.63 -20.88
CA ARG A 253 6.55 5.32 -21.88
C ARG A 253 5.98 5.07 -23.29
N CYS A 254 4.68 5.25 -23.51
CA CYS A 254 4.11 5.22 -24.86
C CYS A 254 3.93 6.65 -25.41
N GLY A 255 4.65 6.94 -26.50
CA GLY A 255 4.55 8.19 -27.24
C GLY A 255 3.11 8.53 -27.63
N LEU A 256 2.68 9.68 -27.14
CA LEU A 256 1.80 10.56 -27.89
C LEU A 256 2.67 11.76 -28.27
N ASP A 257 3.39 11.59 -29.37
CA ASP A 257 3.76 12.75 -30.16
C ASP A 257 2.43 13.34 -30.65
N ASP A 258 2.22 14.63 -30.38
CA ASP A 258 1.17 15.50 -30.92
C ASP A 258 -0.29 15.21 -30.56
N ALA A 259 -0.77 15.83 -29.48
CA ALA A 259 -1.77 16.90 -29.56
C ALA A 259 -2.08 17.42 -28.15
N GLY A 260 -1.80 18.69 -27.91
CA GLY A 260 -2.09 19.35 -26.65
C GLY A 260 -3.58 19.28 -26.30
N ASN A 261 -3.89 18.66 -25.17
CA ASN A 261 -4.96 19.08 -24.27
C ASN A 261 -4.77 18.34 -22.92
N SER A 262 -4.13 18.99 -21.95
CA SER A 262 -3.78 18.41 -20.64
C SER A 262 -4.91 18.46 -19.61
N ASP A 263 -6.11 18.92 -19.98
CA ASP A 263 -7.09 19.35 -18.98
C ASP A 263 -8.26 18.38 -18.77
N ASP A 264 -8.27 17.21 -19.40
CA ASP A 264 -9.46 16.33 -19.40
C ASP A 264 -9.34 15.03 -18.56
N TYR A 265 -8.24 14.82 -17.83
CA TYR A 265 -8.08 13.61 -17.00
C TYR A 265 -8.51 13.75 -15.53
N LEU A 266 -9.05 14.91 -15.12
CA LEU A 266 -9.31 15.21 -13.70
C LEU A 266 -10.78 15.20 -13.26
N LEU A 267 -11.75 14.85 -14.10
CA LEU A 267 -13.16 14.80 -13.68
C LEU A 267 -13.88 13.57 -14.23
N GLY A 268 -13.86 12.48 -13.47
CA GLY A 268 -14.72 11.33 -13.75
C GLY A 268 -14.24 10.03 -13.13
N PHE A 269 -14.12 9.96 -11.82
CA PHE A 269 -14.21 8.66 -11.14
C PHE A 269 -15.29 8.73 -10.07
N ASP A 270 -16.46 8.27 -10.49
CA ASP A 270 -17.52 7.90 -9.58
C ASP A 270 -16.96 6.94 -8.53
N ARG A 271 -17.30 7.25 -7.30
CA ARG A 271 -17.13 6.42 -6.12
C ARG A 271 -18.17 5.29 -6.19
N SER A 272 -18.12 4.49 -7.25
CA SER A 272 -18.89 3.26 -7.33
C SER A 272 -18.07 2.16 -6.67
N ASP A 273 -18.56 1.78 -5.50
CA ASP A 273 -18.14 0.68 -4.66
C ASP A 273 -17.59 -0.52 -5.46
N ASP A 274 -16.40 -0.97 -5.05
CA ASP A 274 -15.88 -2.31 -5.33
C ASP A 274 -16.79 -3.35 -4.62
N GLU A 275 -18.02 -3.52 -5.11
CA GLU A 275 -18.76 -4.76 -4.99
C GLU A 275 -18.11 -5.75 -5.96
N ASP A 276 -16.96 -6.30 -5.55
CA ASP A 276 -16.43 -7.54 -6.15
C ASP A 276 -17.49 -8.62 -5.91
N ASP A 277 -18.32 -8.86 -6.94
CA ASP A 277 -19.36 -9.88 -7.02
C ASP A 277 -18.81 -11.26 -6.64
N PHE A 278 -18.94 -11.61 -5.37
CA PHE A 278 -18.67 -12.93 -4.84
C PHE A 278 -19.91 -13.80 -5.04
N SER A 279 -20.29 -14.04 -6.30
CA SER A 279 -21.36 -14.97 -6.62
C SER A 279 -20.88 -16.40 -6.33
N LEU A 280 -21.18 -16.90 -5.12
CA LEU A 280 -21.19 -18.32 -4.83
C LEU A 280 -22.31 -18.96 -5.65
N THR A 281 -22.00 -19.51 -6.81
CA THR A 281 -22.91 -20.44 -7.50
C THR A 281 -23.09 -21.67 -6.61
N THR A 282 -24.20 -21.72 -5.88
CA THR A 282 -24.71 -22.93 -5.25
C THR A 282 -25.09 -23.91 -6.37
N VAL A 283 -24.34 -24.99 -6.48
CA VAL A 283 -24.79 -26.18 -7.22
C VAL A 283 -25.68 -26.95 -6.26
N SER A 284 -26.99 -26.87 -6.48
CA SER A 284 -27.96 -27.74 -5.85
C SER A 284 -27.87 -29.13 -6.47
N SER A 285 -27.59 -30.13 -5.64
CA SER A 285 -27.87 -31.54 -5.91
C SER A 285 -29.35 -31.84 -5.72
#